data_AF-A0A935XJ50-F1
#
_entry.id   AF-A0A935XJ50-F1
#
_cell.length_a   1.000
_cell.length_b   1.000
_cell.length_c   1.000
_cell.angle_alpha   90.00
_cell.angle_beta   90.00
_cell.angle_gamma   90.00
#
_symmetry.space_group_name_H-M   'P 1'
#
loop_
_entity.id
_entity.type
_entity.pdbx_description
1 polymer ?
#
loop_
_entity_poly.entity_id
_entity_poly.type
_entity_poly.pdbx_seq_one_letter_code
_entity_poly.pdbx_strand_id
1 'polypeptide(L)'
;MSKASNAGTTCPSCGTSSRGKFCAECGAALQGVSCANCHAPLTPGARFCHDCGAAAGAASGAPRAAAATAGASHASGAPSRSVLPWAVGIVAVLALVIVVAVQQRDAAPSADASVNVPLDGGAGGGAPFAGGGGAGVRAPDISSMSPRERADRLYDRVMRLASEGKGDSASFFATMASQAYELLGTLDDDLKYDHGRMAEMAGDLATAQKEAEAILANNPDHLLGLILSARVAELKNDSATRAKMYKKLLAVEKTEQAKAVEEYTRHKGDIDAAIGEARTLK
;
A
#
# COMPACT_ATOMS: atom_id res chain seq x y z
N MET A 1 -41.19 37.33 -23.84
CA MET A 1 -40.01 36.84 -23.10
C MET A 1 -40.48 35.79 -22.11
N SER A 2 -40.46 34.52 -22.51
CA SER A 2 -40.98 33.42 -21.68
C SER A 2 -39.93 32.97 -20.67
N LYS A 3 -40.30 33.06 -19.39
CA LYS A 3 -39.49 32.69 -18.22
C LYS A 3 -39.44 31.15 -18.16
N ALA A 4 -38.29 30.55 -18.47
CA ALA A 4 -38.11 29.10 -18.37
C ALA A 4 -38.19 28.67 -16.89
N SER A 5 -39.20 27.87 -16.58
CA SER A 5 -39.38 27.23 -15.27
C SER A 5 -38.24 26.25 -15.02
N ASN A 6 -37.42 26.54 -14.01
CA ASN A 6 -36.23 25.79 -13.64
C ASN A 6 -36.64 24.57 -12.77
N ALA A 7 -37.04 23.47 -13.41
CA ALA A 7 -37.32 22.21 -12.72
C ALA A 7 -36.02 21.67 -12.10
N GLY A 8 -36.06 21.34 -10.81
CA GLY A 8 -34.94 20.67 -10.14
C GLY A 8 -34.74 19.26 -10.69
N THR A 9 -33.49 18.79 -10.71
CA THR A 9 -33.16 17.42 -11.08
C THR A 9 -32.96 16.60 -9.81
N THR A 10 -33.62 15.43 -9.74
CA THR A 10 -33.40 14.46 -8.67
C THR A 10 -31.98 13.92 -8.74
N CYS A 11 -31.22 14.03 -7.64
CA CYS A 11 -29.86 13.52 -7.58
C CYS A 11 -29.88 11.98 -7.66
N PRO A 12 -29.18 11.34 -8.61
CA PRO A 12 -29.15 9.88 -8.71
C PRO A 12 -28.37 9.21 -7.56
N SER A 13 -27.56 9.96 -6.81
CA SER A 13 -26.77 9.40 -5.70
C SER A 13 -27.48 9.42 -4.36
N CYS A 14 -28.30 10.44 -4.08
CA CYS A 14 -28.94 10.61 -2.78
C CYS A 14 -30.46 10.84 -2.84
N GLY A 15 -31.05 10.92 -4.04
CA GLY A 15 -32.50 11.10 -4.22
C GLY A 15 -33.02 12.52 -3.97
N THR A 16 -32.20 13.46 -3.50
CA THR A 16 -32.65 14.83 -3.23
C THR A 16 -32.80 15.64 -4.52
N SER A 17 -33.90 16.38 -4.65
CA SER A 17 -34.04 17.39 -5.70
C SER A 17 -33.02 18.51 -5.52
N SER A 18 -32.11 18.67 -6.49
CA SER A 18 -31.11 19.73 -6.48
C SER A 18 -31.16 20.54 -7.77
N ARG A 19 -30.60 21.76 -7.72
CA ARG A 19 -30.49 22.67 -8.86
C ARG A 19 -29.02 22.98 -9.12
N GLY A 20 -28.64 23.12 -10.38
CA GLY A 20 -27.27 23.44 -10.80
C GLY A 20 -26.48 22.22 -11.28
N LYS A 21 -25.15 22.34 -11.33
CA LYS A 21 -24.25 21.30 -11.84
C LYS A 21 -23.97 20.18 -10.83
N PHE A 22 -24.11 20.47 -9.53
CA PHE A 22 -23.85 19.54 -8.43
C PHE A 22 -25.05 19.47 -7.47
N CYS A 23 -25.16 18.35 -6.75
CA CYS A 23 -26.11 18.17 -5.66
C CYS A 23 -25.70 19.01 -4.45
N ALA A 24 -26.60 19.86 -3.95
CA ALA A 24 -26.34 20.67 -2.76
C ALA A 24 -26.18 19.84 -1.48
N GLU A 25 -26.76 18.64 -1.42
CA GLU A 25 -26.69 17.76 -0.25
C GLU A 25 -25.43 16.88 -0.24
N CYS A 26 -25.19 16.13 -1.33
CA CYS A 26 -24.12 15.12 -1.34
C CYS A 26 -22.89 15.50 -2.19
N GLY A 27 -22.95 16.61 -2.93
CA GLY A 27 -21.88 17.08 -3.81
C GLY A 27 -21.73 16.30 -5.13
N ALA A 28 -22.63 15.37 -5.44
CA ALA A 28 -22.58 14.58 -6.68
C ALA A 28 -22.87 15.43 -7.94
N ALA A 29 -22.18 15.16 -9.04
CA ALA A 29 -22.45 15.81 -10.33
C ALA A 29 -23.85 15.42 -10.86
N LEU A 30 -24.63 16.36 -11.40
CA LEU A 30 -25.99 16.09 -11.89
C LEU A 30 -26.02 15.81 -13.39
N GLN A 31 -25.42 16.66 -14.23
CA GLN A 31 -25.28 16.40 -15.67
C GLN A 31 -24.26 17.36 -16.33
N GLY A 32 -23.52 16.87 -17.33
CA GLY A 32 -22.67 17.72 -18.19
C GLY A 32 -21.54 18.45 -17.46
N VAL A 33 -20.98 17.81 -16.43
CA VAL A 33 -19.89 18.38 -15.61
C VAL A 33 -18.58 17.69 -15.99
N SER A 34 -17.52 18.47 -16.15
CA SER A 34 -16.16 17.96 -16.30
C SER A 34 -15.38 18.15 -14.99
N CYS A 35 -14.45 17.25 -14.71
CA CYS A 35 -13.56 17.33 -13.56
C CYS A 35 -12.73 18.62 -13.61
N ALA A 36 -12.63 19.34 -12.50
CA ALA A 36 -11.81 20.54 -12.42
C ALA A 36 -10.29 20.26 -12.46
N ASN A 37 -9.87 19.02 -12.16
CA ASN A 37 -8.46 18.62 -12.09
C ASN A 37 -7.92 18.05 -13.41
N CYS A 38 -8.66 17.12 -14.04
CA CYS A 38 -8.21 16.46 -15.27
C CYS A 38 -9.11 16.71 -16.50
N HIS A 39 -10.17 17.51 -16.35
CA HIS A 39 -11.14 17.84 -17.41
C HIS A 39 -11.94 16.68 -18.01
N ALA A 40 -11.77 15.45 -17.49
CA ALA A 40 -12.60 14.30 -17.86
C ALA A 40 -14.08 14.52 -17.54
N PRO A 41 -15.02 14.01 -18.37
CA PRO A 41 -16.44 14.11 -18.10
C PRO A 41 -16.82 13.29 -16.85
N LEU A 42 -17.57 13.88 -15.93
CA LEU A 42 -18.09 13.19 -14.75
C LEU A 42 -19.42 12.52 -15.08
N THR A 43 -19.55 11.26 -14.67
CA THR A 43 -20.81 10.52 -14.72
C THR A 43 -21.86 11.19 -13.83
N PRO A 44 -23.13 11.31 -14.26
CA PRO A 44 -24.23 11.71 -13.39
C PRO A 44 -24.25 10.87 -12.10
N GLY A 45 -24.20 11.54 -10.96
CA GLY A 45 -24.12 10.94 -9.62
C GLY A 45 -22.70 10.75 -9.06
N ALA A 46 -21.65 11.04 -9.83
CA ALA A 46 -20.28 10.88 -9.36
C ALA A 46 -19.94 11.92 -8.27
N ARG A 47 -19.42 11.46 -7.13
CA ARG A 47 -18.84 12.30 -6.05
C ARG A 47 -17.33 12.51 -6.23
N PHE A 48 -16.68 11.62 -6.98
CA PHE A 48 -15.26 11.65 -7.34
C PHE A 48 -15.09 11.35 -8.83
N CYS A 49 -14.05 11.89 -9.45
CA CYS A 49 -13.68 11.59 -10.82
C CYS A 49 -13.15 10.16 -10.93
N HIS A 50 -13.66 9.37 -11.88
CA HIS A 50 -13.21 8.00 -12.10
C HIS A 50 -11.82 7.94 -12.75
N ASP A 51 -11.39 9.01 -13.44
CA ASP A 51 -10.08 9.04 -14.11
C ASP A 51 -8.94 9.50 -13.17
N CYS A 52 -9.18 10.51 -12.32
CA CYS A 52 -8.11 11.10 -11.50
C CYS A 52 -8.38 11.09 -9.98
N GLY A 53 -9.53 10.58 -9.52
CA GLY A 53 -9.88 10.51 -8.10
C GLY A 53 -10.27 11.83 -7.43
N ALA A 54 -10.16 12.98 -8.11
CA ALA A 54 -10.50 14.27 -7.52
C ALA A 54 -12.01 14.40 -7.21
N ALA A 55 -12.34 15.04 -6.08
CA ALA A 55 -13.73 15.27 -5.69
C ALA A 55 -14.47 16.16 -6.71
N ALA A 56 -15.70 15.77 -7.06
CA ALA A 56 -16.48 16.39 -8.14
C ALA A 56 -16.73 17.89 -7.92
N GLY A 57 -16.81 18.36 -6.67
CA GLY A 57 -17.07 19.76 -6.31
C GLY A 57 -15.84 20.57 -5.89
N ALA A 58 -14.63 20.00 -5.91
CA ALA A 58 -13.42 20.74 -5.56
C ALA A 58 -12.95 21.58 -6.75
N ALA A 59 -13.37 22.84 -6.81
CA ALA A 59 -12.64 23.82 -7.59
C ALA A 59 -11.25 23.98 -6.95
N SER A 60 -10.18 23.84 -7.75
CA SER A 60 -8.81 24.13 -7.34
C SER A 60 -8.73 25.57 -6.82
N GLY A 61 -8.77 25.72 -5.51
CA GLY A 61 -8.53 26.96 -4.80
C GLY A 61 -7.47 26.68 -3.75
N ALA A 62 -6.35 27.40 -3.86
CA ALA A 62 -5.25 27.48 -2.90
C ALA A 62 -5.73 27.51 -1.43
N PRO A 63 -4.89 27.10 -0.45
CA PRO A 63 -5.30 27.01 0.94
C PRO A 63 -5.71 28.40 1.45
N ARG A 64 -6.99 28.57 1.79
CA ARG A 64 -7.46 29.71 2.59
C ARG A 64 -6.94 29.50 4.00
N ALA A 65 -5.88 30.24 4.35
CA ALA A 65 -5.52 30.49 5.72
C ALA A 65 -6.74 31.01 6.48
N ALA A 66 -7.02 30.40 7.63
CA ALA A 66 -8.09 30.78 8.53
C ALA A 66 -7.88 32.22 9.01
N ALA A 67 -8.78 33.12 8.61
CA ALA A 67 -8.95 34.42 9.24
C ALA A 67 -9.81 34.22 10.50
N ALA A 68 -9.17 34.27 11.68
CA ALA A 68 -9.85 34.49 12.94
C ALA A 68 -9.85 36.00 13.22
N THR A 69 -11.05 36.58 13.30
CA THR A 69 -11.29 37.95 13.74
C THR A 69 -11.78 37.97 15.18
N ALA A 70 -11.00 38.61 16.06
CA ALA A 70 -11.40 39.35 17.26
C ALA A 70 -10.13 40.09 17.72
N GLY A 71 -10.06 41.37 18.07
CA GLY A 71 -11.03 42.42 18.34
C GLY A 71 -10.34 43.39 19.32
N ALA A 72 -10.31 44.67 18.97
CA ALA A 72 -10.06 45.85 19.82
C ALA A 72 -8.71 46.04 20.57
N SER A 73 -7.94 47.02 20.07
CA SER A 73 -7.32 48.19 20.72
C SER A 73 -6.96 48.16 22.23
N HIS A 74 -5.72 48.51 22.58
CA HIS A 74 -5.33 49.73 23.34
C HIS A 74 -3.81 49.80 23.62
N ALA A 75 -3.26 50.99 23.39
CA ALA A 75 -2.15 51.67 24.08
C ALA A 75 -0.69 51.12 24.07
N SER A 76 0.16 51.93 23.44
CA SER A 76 1.52 52.37 23.80
C SER A 76 2.23 51.73 25.01
N GLY A 77 3.46 51.24 24.75
CA GLY A 77 4.48 51.07 25.80
C GLY A 77 5.41 49.87 25.58
N ALA A 78 6.46 50.03 24.76
CA ALA A 78 7.55 49.06 24.72
C ALA A 78 8.54 49.32 25.87
N PRO A 79 8.97 48.27 26.59
CA PRO A 79 10.39 48.13 26.85
C PRO A 79 10.91 46.80 26.29
N SER A 80 12.09 46.92 25.68
CA SER A 80 12.92 45.85 25.15
C SER A 80 13.19 44.76 26.19
N ARG A 81 12.84 43.51 25.84
CA ARG A 81 13.38 42.31 26.50
C ARG A 81 13.96 41.35 25.47
N SER A 82 15.22 41.06 25.70
CA SER A 82 16.22 40.31 24.95
C SER A 82 15.75 38.93 24.46
N VAL A 83 15.62 38.77 23.14
CA VAL A 83 15.24 37.52 22.45
C VAL A 83 16.50 36.70 22.12
N LEU A 84 17.31 36.38 23.13
CA LEU A 84 18.64 35.77 22.93
C LEU A 84 18.85 34.31 23.37
N PRO A 85 17.90 33.57 24.00
CA PRO A 85 18.09 32.12 24.16
C PRO A 85 17.31 31.21 23.19
N TRP A 86 16.40 31.70 22.32
CA TRP A 86 15.53 30.83 21.49
C TRP A 86 15.91 30.81 19.99
N ALA A 87 16.81 31.70 19.55
CA ALA A 87 17.29 31.70 18.17
C ALA A 87 18.23 30.52 17.87
N VAL A 88 19.00 30.04 18.87
CA VAL A 88 19.98 28.95 18.68
C VAL A 88 19.29 27.61 18.42
N GLY A 89 18.18 27.33 19.10
CA GLY A 89 17.42 26.09 18.91
C GLY A 89 16.82 25.97 17.51
N ILE A 90 16.28 27.07 16.97
CA ILE A 90 15.68 27.08 15.63
C ILE A 90 16.76 26.93 14.55
N VAL A 91 17.91 27.60 14.71
CA VAL A 91 19.03 27.47 13.76
C VAL A 91 19.62 26.05 13.77
N ALA A 92 19.75 25.42 14.95
CA ALA A 92 20.24 24.05 15.06
C ALA A 92 19.31 23.03 14.40
N VAL A 93 17.99 23.17 14.58
CA VAL A 93 17.00 22.30 13.94
C VAL A 93 16.97 22.52 12.43
N LEU A 94 17.02 23.78 11.96
CA LEU A 94 17.10 24.07 10.52
C LEU A 94 18.38 23.51 9.90
N ALA A 95 19.53 23.63 10.56
CA ALA A 95 20.78 23.05 10.10
C ALA A 95 20.69 21.52 10.02
N LEU A 96 20.08 20.86 11.02
CA LEU A 96 19.87 19.41 11.02
C LEU A 96 18.97 18.98 9.86
N VAL A 97 17.87 19.69 9.61
CA VAL A 97 16.94 19.40 8.50
C VAL A 97 17.64 19.56 7.15
N ILE A 98 18.48 20.59 6.98
CA ILE A 98 19.26 20.79 5.75
C ILE A 98 20.28 19.66 5.55
N VAL A 99 20.98 19.25 6.61
CA VAL A 99 21.96 18.14 6.56
C VAL A 99 21.30 16.81 6.21
N VAL A 100 20.10 16.53 6.75
CA VAL A 100 19.33 15.34 6.39
C VAL A 100 18.83 15.40 4.94
N ALA A 101 18.37 16.56 4.48
CA ALA A 101 17.91 16.75 3.10
C ALA A 101 19.04 16.62 2.06
N VAL A 102 20.28 16.99 2.42
CA VAL A 102 21.46 16.80 1.56
C VAL A 102 21.88 15.32 1.54
N GLN A 103 21.94 14.64 2.69
CA GLN A 103 22.29 13.21 2.74
C GLN A 103 21.30 12.32 1.97
N GLN A 104 20.03 12.70 1.90
CA GLN A 104 19.02 11.97 1.11
C GLN A 104 19.15 12.20 -0.40
N ARG A 105 19.90 13.23 -0.84
CA ARG A 105 20.17 13.50 -2.27
C ARG A 105 21.38 12.73 -2.79
N ASP A 106 22.32 12.37 -1.92
CA ASP A 106 23.51 11.59 -2.27
C ASP A 106 23.23 10.08 -2.36
N ALA A 107 21.99 9.64 -2.06
CA ALA A 107 21.52 8.26 -2.17
C ALA A 107 20.59 8.03 -3.38
N ALA A 108 20.87 8.66 -4.52
CA ALA A 108 20.24 8.29 -5.79
C ALA A 108 21.04 7.15 -6.47
N PRO A 109 20.40 6.06 -6.91
CA PRO A 109 21.03 5.13 -7.84
C PRO A 109 21.33 5.83 -9.17
N SER A 110 22.49 5.53 -9.74
CA SER A 110 22.89 5.96 -11.08
C SER A 110 21.85 5.52 -12.12
N ALA A 111 21.22 6.49 -12.77
CA ALA A 111 20.43 6.28 -13.96
C ALA A 111 21.36 6.20 -15.18
N ASP A 112 21.90 5.01 -15.44
CA ASP A 112 22.52 4.67 -16.72
C ASP A 112 21.98 3.30 -17.18
N ALA A 113 20.85 3.36 -17.89
CA ALA A 113 20.44 2.43 -18.94
C ALA A 113 19.14 2.94 -19.58
N SER A 114 19.16 4.16 -20.13
CA SER A 114 18.15 4.58 -21.10
C SER A 114 18.43 3.85 -22.43
N VAL A 115 17.79 2.69 -22.59
CA VAL A 115 17.62 2.09 -23.93
C VAL A 115 16.71 3.02 -24.72
N ASN A 116 17.29 3.80 -25.62
CA ASN A 116 16.58 4.59 -26.62
C ASN A 116 15.82 3.63 -27.56
N VAL A 117 14.50 3.55 -27.41
CA VAL A 117 13.60 3.01 -28.45
C VAL A 117 13.02 4.21 -29.20
N PRO A 118 13.18 4.33 -30.53
CA PRO A 118 12.61 5.44 -31.29
C PRO A 118 11.08 5.37 -31.24
N LEU A 119 10.45 6.43 -30.71
CA LEU A 119 9.01 6.68 -30.87
C LEU A 119 8.80 7.51 -32.13
N ASP A 120 8.34 6.85 -33.20
CA ASP A 120 7.55 7.50 -34.24
C ASP A 120 6.21 6.78 -34.35
N GLY A 121 5.12 7.52 -34.07
CA GLY A 121 3.79 7.20 -34.58
C GLY A 121 2.70 6.91 -33.54
N GLY A 122 1.88 7.93 -33.26
CA GLY A 122 0.42 7.74 -33.22
C GLY A 122 -0.27 7.75 -31.86
N ALA A 123 -1.12 8.76 -31.68
CA ALA A 123 -2.01 9.01 -30.56
C ALA A 123 -2.97 7.85 -30.21
N GLY A 124 -3.30 7.72 -28.93
CA GLY A 124 -4.43 6.93 -28.43
C GLY A 124 -4.28 6.51 -26.98
N GLY A 125 -4.73 7.35 -26.04
CA GLY A 125 -4.85 6.97 -24.63
C GLY A 125 -5.95 5.92 -24.45
N GLY A 126 -5.56 4.69 -24.09
CA GLY A 126 -6.46 3.60 -23.71
C GLY A 126 -6.07 3.06 -22.33
N ALA A 127 -7.09 2.75 -21.52
CA ALA A 127 -6.96 2.15 -20.19
C ALA A 127 -6.15 0.83 -20.23
N PRO A 128 -5.40 0.47 -19.16
CA PRO A 128 -4.40 -0.60 -19.18
C PRO A 128 -4.93 -2.03 -19.37
N PHE A 129 -6.24 -2.25 -19.57
CA PHE A 129 -6.81 -3.60 -19.72
C PHE A 129 -7.82 -3.77 -20.86
N ALA A 130 -7.96 -2.79 -21.76
CA ALA A 130 -8.83 -2.93 -22.93
C ALA A 130 -8.04 -2.69 -24.23
N GLY A 131 -7.34 -3.73 -24.69
CA GLY A 131 -6.58 -3.68 -25.93
C GLY A 131 -6.03 -5.03 -26.33
N GLY A 132 -6.87 -5.87 -26.95
CA GLY A 132 -6.39 -7.01 -27.72
C GLY A 132 -5.64 -6.50 -28.95
N GLY A 133 -4.38 -6.94 -29.12
CA GLY A 133 -3.60 -6.70 -30.34
C GLY A 133 -2.20 -6.14 -30.12
N GLY A 134 -1.39 -6.79 -29.28
CA GLY A 134 0.06 -6.57 -29.24
C GLY A 134 0.77 -7.92 -29.24
N ALA A 135 1.44 -8.25 -30.34
CA ALA A 135 2.34 -9.40 -30.38
C ALA A 135 3.54 -9.12 -29.47
N GLY A 136 3.62 -9.77 -28.31
CA GLY A 136 4.83 -9.75 -27.50
C GLY A 136 4.76 -10.30 -26.09
N VAL A 137 3.64 -10.19 -25.38
CA VAL A 137 3.42 -10.92 -24.11
C VAL A 137 2.03 -11.51 -24.17
N ARG A 138 1.93 -12.77 -24.60
CA ARG A 138 0.71 -13.54 -24.37
C ARG A 138 0.51 -13.57 -22.86
N ALA A 139 -0.66 -13.13 -22.38
CA ALA A 139 -1.06 -13.41 -21.01
C ALA A 139 -0.88 -14.92 -20.79
N PRO A 140 -0.25 -15.36 -19.69
CA PRO A 140 -0.03 -16.77 -19.43
C PRO A 140 -1.34 -17.55 -19.57
N ASP A 141 -1.31 -18.66 -20.31
CA ASP A 141 -2.49 -19.52 -20.43
C ASP A 141 -2.74 -20.21 -19.08
N ILE A 142 -3.73 -19.71 -18.34
CA ILE A 142 -4.09 -20.21 -17.01
C ILE A 142 -4.84 -21.55 -17.11
N SER A 143 -5.46 -21.84 -18.27
CA SER A 143 -6.31 -23.02 -18.45
C SER A 143 -5.53 -24.33 -18.47
N SER A 144 -4.23 -24.27 -18.77
CA SER A 144 -3.31 -25.41 -18.78
C SER A 144 -2.49 -25.56 -17.49
N MET A 145 -2.63 -24.64 -16.53
CA MET A 145 -1.89 -24.70 -15.26
C MET A 145 -2.61 -25.50 -14.18
N SER A 146 -1.86 -26.26 -13.40
CA SER A 146 -2.37 -26.89 -12.17
C SER A 146 -2.74 -25.84 -11.12
N PRO A 147 -3.65 -26.15 -10.17
CA PRO A 147 -3.97 -25.25 -9.07
C PRO A 147 -2.73 -24.77 -8.30
N ARG A 148 -1.78 -25.66 -8.02
CA ARG A 148 -0.55 -25.35 -7.30
C ARG A 148 0.31 -24.35 -8.06
N GLU A 149 0.58 -24.60 -9.35
CA GLU A 149 1.39 -23.69 -10.17
C GLU A 149 0.76 -22.29 -10.26
N ARG A 150 -0.57 -22.19 -10.22
CA ARG A 150 -1.26 -20.89 -10.18
C ARG A 150 -1.01 -20.15 -8.87
N ALA A 151 -1.03 -20.86 -7.73
CA ALA A 151 -0.72 -20.29 -6.42
C ALA A 151 0.76 -19.84 -6.37
N ASP A 152 1.69 -20.67 -6.85
CA ASP A 152 3.12 -20.37 -6.88
C ASP A 152 3.41 -19.09 -7.70
N ARG A 153 2.80 -18.95 -8.88
CA ARG A 153 2.98 -17.73 -9.70
C ARG A 153 2.39 -16.48 -9.06
N LEU A 154 1.27 -16.62 -8.34
CA LEU A 154 0.71 -15.50 -7.58
C LEU A 154 1.64 -15.12 -6.43
N TYR A 155 2.21 -16.10 -5.72
CA TYR A 155 3.21 -15.87 -4.68
C TYR A 155 4.43 -15.11 -5.21
N ASP A 156 5.02 -15.58 -6.32
CA ASP A 156 6.16 -14.91 -6.98
C ASP A 156 5.83 -13.47 -7.36
N ARG A 157 4.62 -13.23 -7.87
CA ARG A 157 4.13 -11.89 -8.23
C ARG A 157 4.08 -10.99 -7.00
N VAL A 158 3.53 -11.48 -5.89
CA VAL A 158 3.39 -10.76 -4.63
C VAL A 158 4.75 -10.43 -4.04
N MET A 159 5.65 -11.42 -3.94
CA MET A 159 6.99 -11.22 -3.39
C MET A 159 7.84 -10.25 -4.22
N ARG A 160 7.76 -10.34 -5.56
CA ARG A 160 8.42 -9.35 -6.42
C ARG A 160 7.88 -7.95 -6.18
N LEU A 161 6.56 -7.75 -6.11
CA LEU A 161 5.97 -6.43 -5.82
C LEU A 161 6.41 -5.89 -4.46
N ALA A 162 6.45 -6.74 -3.44
CA ALA A 162 6.93 -6.35 -2.11
C ALA A 162 8.39 -5.90 -2.14
N SER A 163 9.26 -6.65 -2.84
CA SER A 163 10.68 -6.28 -2.98
C SER A 163 10.90 -4.98 -3.77
N GLU A 164 9.98 -4.64 -4.69
CA GLU A 164 9.98 -3.38 -5.43
C GLU A 164 9.39 -2.20 -4.62
N GLY A 165 9.01 -2.40 -3.36
CA GLY A 165 8.38 -1.38 -2.51
C GLY A 165 6.92 -1.08 -2.86
N LYS A 166 6.28 -1.91 -3.71
CA LYS A 166 4.89 -1.72 -4.16
C LYS A 166 3.91 -2.42 -3.21
N GLY A 167 3.93 -2.01 -1.94
CA GLY A 167 3.18 -2.64 -0.84
C GLY A 167 1.68 -2.78 -1.13
N ASP A 168 1.02 -1.72 -1.59
CA ASP A 168 -0.43 -1.74 -1.87
C ASP A 168 -0.80 -2.77 -2.95
N SER A 169 0.04 -2.86 -4.00
CA SER A 169 -0.16 -3.86 -5.05
C SER A 169 0.12 -5.27 -4.50
N ALA A 170 1.18 -5.43 -3.72
CA ALA A 170 1.53 -6.73 -3.12
C ALA A 170 0.39 -7.24 -2.23
N SER A 171 -0.18 -6.39 -1.38
CA SER A 171 -1.33 -6.71 -0.52
C SER A 171 -2.57 -7.10 -1.34
N PHE A 172 -2.89 -6.34 -2.39
CA PHE A 172 -4.01 -6.66 -3.29
C PHE A 172 -3.86 -8.05 -3.92
N PHE A 173 -2.67 -8.37 -4.44
CA PHE A 173 -2.42 -9.70 -5.02
C PHE A 173 -2.33 -10.79 -3.96
N ALA A 174 -1.90 -10.49 -2.73
CA ALA A 174 -1.85 -11.44 -1.63
C ALA A 174 -3.24 -11.96 -1.24
N THR A 175 -4.27 -11.10 -1.27
CA THR A 175 -5.66 -11.51 -1.04
C THR A 175 -6.14 -12.55 -2.06
N MET A 176 -5.76 -12.40 -3.32
CA MET A 176 -6.07 -13.39 -4.36
C MET A 176 -5.22 -14.65 -4.23
N ALA A 177 -3.94 -14.50 -3.87
CA ALA A 177 -3.04 -15.62 -3.65
C ALA A 177 -3.51 -16.51 -2.50
N SER A 178 -3.91 -15.93 -1.36
CA SER A 178 -4.43 -16.69 -0.21
C SER A 178 -5.64 -17.54 -0.58
N GLN A 179 -6.60 -16.99 -1.34
CA GLN A 179 -7.74 -17.78 -1.86
C GLN A 179 -7.30 -18.94 -2.77
N ALA A 180 -6.20 -18.79 -3.52
CA ALA A 180 -5.68 -19.89 -4.34
C ALA A 180 -5.17 -21.06 -3.48
N TYR A 181 -4.52 -20.77 -2.35
CA TYR A 181 -4.06 -21.79 -1.40
C TYR A 181 -5.21 -22.54 -0.73
N GLU A 182 -6.31 -21.86 -0.38
CA GLU A 182 -7.51 -22.48 0.19
C GLU A 182 -8.13 -23.55 -0.74
N LEU A 183 -7.88 -23.45 -2.05
CA LEU A 183 -8.39 -24.38 -3.06
C LEU A 183 -7.46 -25.58 -3.34
N LEU A 184 -6.24 -25.61 -2.81
CA LEU A 184 -5.26 -26.68 -3.07
C LEU A 184 -5.55 -27.97 -2.28
N GLY A 185 -6.48 -27.93 -1.33
CA GLY A 185 -6.79 -29.06 -0.44
C GLY A 185 -5.81 -29.13 0.74
N THR A 186 -5.25 -30.30 1.01
CA THR A 186 -4.30 -30.49 2.11
C THR A 186 -2.96 -29.82 1.78
N LEU A 187 -2.53 -28.89 2.62
CA LEU A 187 -1.24 -28.20 2.48
C LEU A 187 -0.15 -28.92 3.29
N ASP A 188 1.03 -29.07 2.71
CA ASP A 188 2.26 -29.42 3.43
C ASP A 188 2.82 -28.17 4.16
N ASP A 189 3.87 -28.33 4.96
CA ASP A 189 4.38 -27.23 5.79
C ASP A 189 5.00 -26.08 4.98
N ASP A 190 5.46 -26.37 3.76
CA ASP A 190 5.88 -25.37 2.76
C ASP A 190 4.71 -24.50 2.31
N LEU A 191 3.65 -25.13 1.80
CA LEU A 191 2.47 -24.42 1.32
C LEU A 191 1.71 -23.71 2.45
N LYS A 192 1.74 -24.23 3.67
CA LYS A 192 1.21 -23.52 4.84
C LYS A 192 1.98 -22.24 5.12
N TYR A 193 3.31 -22.27 5.01
CA TYR A 193 4.11 -21.07 5.20
C TYR A 193 3.79 -20.03 4.13
N ASP A 194 3.73 -20.45 2.86
CA ASP A 194 3.39 -19.56 1.75
C ASP A 194 1.98 -18.98 1.90
N HIS A 195 1.00 -19.80 2.26
CA HIS A 195 -0.36 -19.36 2.54
C HIS A 195 -0.38 -18.33 3.69
N GLY A 196 0.34 -18.63 4.78
CA GLY A 196 0.45 -17.73 5.92
C GLY A 196 1.09 -16.39 5.58
N ARG A 197 2.12 -16.37 4.73
CA ARG A 197 2.77 -15.14 4.23
C ARG A 197 1.82 -14.32 3.35
N MET A 198 1.03 -14.97 2.50
CA MET A 198 -0.01 -14.28 1.72
C MET A 198 -1.10 -13.71 2.62
N ALA A 199 -1.58 -14.48 3.60
CA ALA A 199 -2.56 -14.02 4.57
C ALA A 199 -2.05 -12.83 5.41
N GLU A 200 -0.79 -12.86 5.84
CA GLU A 200 -0.11 -11.74 6.52
C GLU A 200 -0.17 -10.45 5.68
N MET A 201 0.23 -10.54 4.41
CA MET A 201 0.25 -9.40 3.49
C MET A 201 -1.15 -8.92 3.08
N ALA A 202 -2.13 -9.82 3.10
CA ALA A 202 -3.54 -9.50 2.90
C ALA A 202 -4.20 -8.88 4.16
N GLY A 203 -3.52 -8.90 5.31
CA GLY A 203 -4.04 -8.44 6.59
C GLY A 203 -4.91 -9.47 7.33
N ASP A 204 -5.01 -10.70 6.83
CA ASP A 204 -5.68 -11.80 7.52
C ASP A 204 -4.73 -12.49 8.52
N LEU A 205 -4.54 -11.83 9.65
CA LEU A 205 -3.68 -12.33 10.73
C LEU A 205 -4.25 -13.58 11.42
N ALA A 206 -5.53 -13.90 11.23
CA ALA A 206 -6.14 -15.10 11.80
C ALA A 206 -5.71 -16.32 11.00
N THR A 207 -5.79 -16.25 9.67
CA THR A 207 -5.29 -17.30 8.78
C THR A 207 -3.78 -17.46 8.90
N ALA A 208 -3.01 -16.36 8.90
CA ALA A 208 -1.56 -16.43 9.10
C ALA A 208 -1.18 -17.11 10.42
N GLN A 209 -1.88 -16.80 11.53
CA GLN A 209 -1.67 -17.47 12.82
C GLN A 209 -1.99 -18.96 12.75
N LYS A 210 -3.12 -19.33 12.14
CA LYS A 210 -3.57 -20.71 12.00
C LYS A 210 -2.55 -21.56 11.25
N GLU A 211 -2.00 -21.05 10.15
CA GLU A 211 -0.99 -21.79 9.38
C GLU A 211 0.33 -21.92 10.16
N ALA A 212 0.75 -20.89 10.88
CA ALA A 212 1.92 -20.95 11.75
C ALA A 212 1.77 -22.03 12.84
N GLU A 213 0.60 -22.07 13.49
CA GLU A 213 0.27 -23.07 14.50
C GLU A 213 0.22 -24.49 13.92
N ALA A 214 -0.32 -24.65 12.71
CA ALA A 214 -0.37 -25.94 12.03
C ALA A 214 1.03 -26.48 11.69
N ILE A 215 1.95 -25.62 11.26
CA ILE A 215 3.36 -25.99 11.05
C ILE A 215 4.01 -26.39 12.39
N LEU A 216 3.80 -25.60 13.44
CA LEU A 216 4.40 -25.87 14.76
C LEU A 216 3.79 -27.08 15.48
N ALA A 217 2.55 -27.45 15.15
CA ALA A 217 1.92 -28.68 15.63
C ALA A 217 2.59 -29.92 15.03
N ASN A 218 3.03 -29.84 13.76
CA ASN A 218 3.78 -30.91 13.10
C ASN A 218 5.21 -31.02 13.61
N ASN A 219 5.90 -29.89 13.72
CA ASN A 219 7.25 -29.80 14.26
C ASN A 219 7.38 -28.51 15.11
N PRO A 220 7.46 -28.61 16.44
CA PRO A 220 7.56 -27.44 17.32
C PRO A 220 8.79 -26.58 17.07
N ASP A 221 9.84 -27.13 16.47
CA ASP A 221 11.10 -26.45 16.20
C ASP A 221 11.21 -25.99 14.73
N HIS A 222 10.14 -26.14 13.93
CA HIS A 222 10.14 -25.79 12.51
C HIS A 222 10.43 -24.29 12.29
N LEU A 223 11.50 -23.99 11.54
CA LEU A 223 11.99 -22.60 11.36
C LEU A 223 10.90 -21.69 10.78
N LEU A 224 10.21 -22.14 9.73
CA LEU A 224 9.16 -21.36 9.06
C LEU A 224 7.96 -21.07 9.98
N GLY A 225 7.58 -22.03 10.83
CA GLY A 225 6.48 -21.85 11.78
C GLY A 225 6.83 -20.83 12.88
N LEU A 226 8.07 -20.85 13.37
CA LEU A 226 8.58 -19.88 14.34
C LEU A 226 8.66 -18.47 13.75
N ILE A 227 9.14 -18.36 12.51
CA ILE A 227 9.25 -17.08 11.78
C ILE A 227 7.86 -16.48 11.54
N LEU A 228 6.92 -17.27 11.01
CA LEU A 228 5.56 -16.80 10.74
C LEU A 228 4.84 -16.39 12.03
N SER A 229 4.99 -17.17 13.10
CA SER A 229 4.42 -16.83 14.42
C SER A 229 4.98 -15.50 14.96
N ALA A 230 6.28 -15.25 14.80
CA ALA A 230 6.90 -14.01 15.24
C ALA A 230 6.42 -12.80 14.45
N ARG A 231 6.26 -12.94 13.13
CA ARG A 231 5.71 -11.90 12.24
C ARG A 231 4.27 -11.56 12.57
N VAL A 232 3.43 -12.58 12.80
CA VAL A 232 2.04 -12.36 13.22
C VAL A 232 2.00 -11.67 14.59
N ALA A 233 2.86 -12.06 15.53
CA ALA A 233 2.97 -11.40 16.83
C ALA A 233 3.41 -9.93 16.70
N GLU A 234 4.35 -9.61 15.81
CA GLU A 234 4.74 -8.23 15.49
C GLU A 234 3.55 -7.41 15.00
N LEU A 235 2.79 -7.91 14.02
CA LEU A 235 1.63 -7.20 13.47
C LEU A 235 0.50 -7.02 14.48
N LYS A 236 0.41 -7.91 15.47
CA LYS A 236 -0.52 -7.80 16.61
C LYS A 236 0.01 -6.89 17.74
N ASN A 237 1.21 -6.32 17.59
CA ASN A 237 1.91 -5.58 18.64
C ASN A 237 2.16 -6.42 19.93
N ASP A 238 2.30 -7.74 19.78
CA ASP A 238 2.62 -8.66 20.86
C ASP A 238 4.14 -8.92 20.93
N SER A 239 4.85 -7.96 21.53
CA SER A 239 6.31 -8.02 21.69
C SER A 239 6.77 -9.22 22.52
N ALA A 240 5.95 -9.69 23.46
CA ALA A 240 6.30 -10.83 24.31
C ALA A 240 6.32 -12.13 23.51
N THR A 241 5.29 -12.38 22.71
CA THR A 241 5.24 -13.56 21.84
C THR A 241 6.30 -13.48 20.74
N ARG A 242 6.51 -12.30 20.12
CA ARG A 242 7.58 -12.11 19.13
C ARG A 242 8.95 -12.47 19.70
N ALA A 243 9.31 -11.91 20.86
CA ALA A 243 10.58 -12.20 21.52
C ALA A 243 10.71 -13.69 21.89
N LYS A 244 9.64 -14.32 22.35
CA LYS A 244 9.61 -15.76 22.64
C LYS A 244 9.90 -16.60 21.39
N MET A 245 9.25 -16.29 20.27
CA MET A 245 9.43 -17.03 19.01
C MET A 245 10.84 -16.86 18.46
N TYR A 246 11.38 -15.64 18.43
CA TYR A 246 12.75 -15.39 17.97
C TYR A 246 13.83 -15.99 18.87
N LYS A 247 13.64 -15.95 20.20
CA LYS A 247 14.53 -16.67 21.11
C LYS A 247 14.56 -18.16 20.80
N LYS A 248 13.40 -18.76 20.51
CA LYS A 248 13.32 -20.17 20.12
C LYS A 248 13.96 -20.42 18.76
N LEU A 249 13.72 -19.56 17.77
CA LEU A 249 14.34 -19.63 16.43
C LEU A 249 15.86 -19.70 16.53
N LEU A 250 16.49 -18.79 17.30
CA LEU A 250 17.94 -18.78 17.48
C LEU A 250 18.46 -20.00 18.24
N ALA A 251 17.66 -20.58 19.14
CA ALA A 251 18.06 -21.78 19.89
C ALA A 251 18.09 -23.03 19.01
N VAL A 252 17.22 -23.11 17.98
CA VAL A 252 17.09 -24.28 17.12
C VAL A 252 17.75 -24.11 15.74
N GLU A 253 18.17 -22.89 15.36
CA GLU A 253 18.64 -22.55 14.01
C GLU A 253 19.67 -23.55 13.46
N LYS A 254 20.70 -23.87 14.24
CA LYS A 254 21.82 -24.72 13.77
C LYS A 254 21.40 -26.16 13.59
N THR A 255 20.57 -26.66 14.50
CA THR A 255 20.08 -28.04 14.48
C THR A 255 19.11 -28.25 13.33
N GLU A 256 18.19 -27.31 13.12
CA GLU A 256 17.21 -27.40 12.02
C GLU A 256 17.85 -27.17 10.65
N GLN A 257 18.76 -26.20 10.51
CA GLN A 257 19.46 -25.96 9.24
C GLN A 257 20.40 -27.10 8.84
N ALA A 258 20.82 -27.95 9.77
CA ALA A 258 21.59 -29.15 9.45
C ALA A 258 20.73 -30.28 8.83
N LYS A 259 19.40 -30.16 8.88
CA LYS A 259 18.47 -31.14 8.28
C LYS A 259 18.29 -30.87 6.78
N ALA A 260 18.11 -31.93 6.01
CA ALA A 260 17.79 -31.85 4.58
C ALA A 260 16.28 -31.63 4.36
N VAL A 261 15.78 -30.48 4.81
CA VAL A 261 14.38 -30.06 4.65
C VAL A 261 14.29 -29.15 3.40
N GLU A 262 13.47 -29.55 2.43
CA GLU A 262 13.43 -28.89 1.10
C GLU A 262 12.94 -27.45 1.21
N GLU A 263 11.90 -27.21 2.00
CA GLU A 263 11.31 -25.90 2.25
C GLU A 263 12.27 -24.95 2.95
N TYR A 264 13.21 -25.43 3.77
CA TYR A 264 14.27 -24.58 4.31
C TYR A 264 15.22 -24.07 3.23
N THR A 265 15.43 -24.86 2.18
CA THR A 265 16.24 -24.44 1.03
C THR A 265 15.48 -23.42 0.19
N ARG A 266 14.18 -23.66 -0.09
CA ARG A 266 13.30 -22.75 -0.83
C ARG A 266 13.17 -21.39 -0.15
N HIS A 267 13.06 -21.38 1.18
CA HIS A 267 12.84 -20.19 1.99
C HIS A 267 14.12 -19.69 2.70
N LYS A 268 15.30 -20.05 2.17
CA LYS A 268 16.59 -19.68 2.80
C LYS A 268 16.72 -18.17 3.04
N GLY A 269 16.29 -17.35 2.08
CA GLY A 269 16.33 -15.89 2.20
C GLY A 269 15.51 -15.37 3.38
N ASP A 270 14.28 -15.88 3.53
CA ASP A 270 13.39 -15.54 4.64
C ASP A 270 13.95 -16.00 5.99
N ILE A 271 14.50 -17.21 6.05
CA ILE A 271 15.13 -17.77 7.24
C ILE A 271 16.34 -16.92 7.67
N ASP A 272 17.25 -16.63 6.74
CA ASP A 272 18.45 -15.85 7.01
C ASP A 272 18.08 -14.42 7.47
N ALA A 273 17.08 -13.79 6.84
CA ALA A 273 16.58 -12.47 7.22
C ALA A 273 15.97 -12.47 8.63
N ALA A 274 15.10 -13.43 8.94
CA ALA A 274 14.45 -13.53 10.25
C ALA A 274 15.44 -13.84 11.38
N ILE A 275 16.46 -14.67 11.11
CA ILE A 275 17.56 -14.93 12.05
C ILE A 275 18.39 -13.65 12.27
N GLY A 276 18.68 -12.91 11.20
CA GLY A 276 19.38 -11.62 11.29
C GLY A 276 18.62 -10.64 12.19
N GLU A 277 17.32 -10.52 11.97
CA GLU A 277 16.41 -9.69 12.77
C GLU A 277 16.33 -10.16 14.23
N ALA A 278 16.15 -11.47 14.46
CA ALA A 278 16.10 -12.04 15.81
C ALA A 278 17.36 -11.71 16.64
N ARG A 279 18.53 -11.59 16.01
CA ARG A 279 19.79 -11.23 16.68
C ARG A 279 19.88 -9.75 17.07
N THR A 280 19.07 -8.87 16.47
CA THR A 280 19.05 -7.43 16.83
C THR A 280 18.16 -7.14 18.04
N LEU A 281 17.18 -8.01 18.32
CA LEU A 281 16.21 -7.89 19.41
C LEU A 281 16.76 -8.30 20.80
N LYS A 282 18.06 -8.11 21.03
CA LYS A 282 18.72 -8.42 22.31
C LYS A 282 18.30 -7.50 23.45
#